data_AF-A0A1S2LCP3-F1
#
_entry.id   AF-A0A1S2LCP3-F1
#
_cell.length_a   1.000
_cell.length_b   1.000
_cell.length_c   1.000
_cell.angle_alpha   90.00
_cell.angle_beta   90.00
_cell.angle_gamma   90.00
#
_symmetry.space_group_name_H-M   'P 1'
#
loop_
_entity.id
_entity.type
_entity.pdbx_description
1 polymer ?
#
loop_
_entity_poly.entity_id
_entity_poly.type
_entity_poly.pdbx_seq_one_letter_code
_entity_poly.pdbx_strand_id
1 'polypeptide(L)' 'MWLFNSWIYQNILNTEWFMWGIVITVFGFNFLSPIIIFFALSEKKLHLNFKKWIKDLKNKSQTTGS' A
#
# COMPACT_ATOMS: atom_id res chain seq x y z
N MET A 1 0.21 8.28 41.52
CA MET A 1 0.75 8.68 40.19
C MET A 1 1.93 7.80 39.71
N TRP A 2 2.11 6.57 40.22
CA TRP A 2 3.22 5.68 39.84
C TRP A 2 2.81 4.25 39.44
N LEU A 3 1.54 3.87 39.63
CA LEU A 3 1.08 2.50 39.40
C LEU A 3 0.81 2.17 37.92
N PHE A 4 0.34 3.14 37.14
CA PHE A 4 0.01 2.93 35.72
C PHE A 4 1.25 2.65 34.87
N ASN A 5 2.35 3.37 35.11
CA ASN A 5 3.54 3.19 34.29
C ASN A 5 4.25 1.88 34.60
N SER A 6 4.30 1.43 35.86
CA SER A 6 5.00 0.17 36.20
C SER A 6 4.19 -1.08 35.85
N TRP A 7 2.87 -1.09 36.09
CA TRP A 7 2.03 -2.27 35.87
C TRP A 7 1.78 -2.54 34.39
N ILE A 8 1.50 -1.50 33.59
CA ILE A 8 1.30 -1.68 32.15
C ILE A 8 2.61 -2.12 31.46
N TYR A 9 3.76 -1.60 31.91
CA TYR A 9 5.05 -1.99 31.34
C TYR A 9 5.38 -3.45 31.69
N GLN A 10 5.19 -3.85 32.94
CA GLN A 10 5.48 -5.22 33.37
C GLN A 10 4.49 -6.27 32.83
N ASN A 11 3.21 -5.93 32.66
CA ASN A 11 2.21 -6.91 32.22
C ASN A 11 1.91 -6.87 30.71
N ILE A 12 1.95 -5.71 30.08
CA ILE A 12 1.59 -5.57 28.65
C ILE A 12 2.85 -5.48 27.80
N LEU A 13 3.80 -4.60 28.12
CA LEU A 13 4.97 -4.36 27.27
C LEU A 13 6.11 -5.38 27.46
N ASN A 14 6.25 -5.99 28.65
CA ASN A 14 7.20 -7.08 28.88
C ASN A 14 6.70 -8.44 28.34
N THR A 15 5.43 -8.51 27.96
CA THR A 15 4.91 -9.72 27.33
C THR A 15 5.48 -9.81 25.91
N GLU A 16 6.40 -10.76 25.72
CA GLU A 16 7.16 -10.96 24.49
C GLU A 16 6.27 -10.97 23.24
N TRP A 17 5.11 -11.64 23.32
CA TRP A 17 4.10 -11.67 22.24
C TRP A 17 3.59 -10.29 21.82
N PHE A 18 3.45 -9.35 22.75
CA PHE A 18 2.98 -7.98 22.44
C PHE A 18 4.07 -7.17 21.72
N MET A 19 5.32 -7.25 22.20
CA MET A 19 6.44 -6.59 21.54
C MET A 19 6.69 -7.14 20.13
N TRP A 20 6.61 -8.47 19.95
CA TRP A 20 6.66 -9.09 18.62
C TRP A 20 5.51 -8.64 17.73
N GLY A 21 4.30 -8.47 18.27
CA GLY A 21 3.16 -7.91 17.53
C GLY A 21 3.45 -6.51 16.99
N ILE A 22 4.06 -5.63 17.79
CA ILE A 22 4.47 -4.29 17.36
C ILE A 22 5.56 -4.38 16.30
N VAL A 23 6.60 -5.20 16.53
CA VAL A 23 7.72 -5.37 15.60
C VAL A 23 7.21 -5.86 14.24
N ILE A 24 6.40 -6.92 14.21
CA ILE A 24 5.81 -7.47 12.98
C ILE A 24 4.91 -6.44 12.30
N THR A 25 4.15 -5.65 13.06
CA THR A 25 3.30 -4.59 12.51
C THR A 25 4.14 -3.53 11.80
N VAL A 26 5.17 -3.00 12.47
CA VAL A 26 6.05 -1.97 11.90
C VAL A 26 6.82 -2.53 10.70
N PHE A 27 7.36 -3.74 10.80
CA PHE A 27 8.05 -4.41 9.69
C PHE A 27 7.12 -4.68 8.51
N GLY A 28 5.90 -5.13 8.80
CA GLY A 28 4.86 -5.38 7.82
C GLY A 28 4.50 -4.10 7.08
N PHE A 29 4.20 -3.01 7.79
CA PHE A 29 3.95 -1.71 7.16
C PHE A 29 5.16 -1.18 6.37
N ASN A 30 6.38 -1.39 6.87
CA ASN A 30 7.59 -0.97 6.16
C ASN A 30 7.75 -1.73 4.83
N PHE A 31 7.47 -3.04 4.82
CA PHE A 31 7.52 -3.86 3.61
C PHE A 31 6.33 -3.63 2.68
N LEU A 32 5.14 -3.37 3.22
CA LEU A 32 3.93 -3.06 2.45
C LEU A 32 3.97 -1.66 1.84
N SER A 33 4.67 -0.71 2.46
CA SER A 33 4.78 0.67 1.97
C SER A 33 5.23 0.75 0.49
N PRO A 34 6.37 0.17 0.08
CA PRO A 34 6.79 0.21 -1.32
C PRO A 34 5.83 -0.55 -2.25
N ILE A 35 5.16 -1.61 -1.78
CA ILE A 35 4.18 -2.37 -2.57
C ILE A 35 2.95 -1.50 -2.87
N ILE A 36 2.42 -0.80 -1.85
CA ILE A 36 1.26 0.10 -1.99
C ILE A 36 1.61 1.25 -2.92
N ILE A 37 2.80 1.84 -2.77
CA ILE A 37 3.28 2.93 -3.63
C ILE A 37 3.44 2.45 -5.08
N PHE A 38 3.98 1.25 -5.28
CA PHE A 38 4.11 0.65 -6.61
C PHE A 38 2.75 0.42 -7.27
N PHE A 39 1.78 -0.10 -6.52
CA PHE A 39 0.42 -0.31 -7.02
C PHE A 39 -0.26 1.03 -7.40
N ALA A 40 -0.18 2.02 -6.51
CA ALA A 40 -0.73 3.35 -6.73
C ALA A 40 -0.09 4.10 -7.93
N LEU A 41 1.21 3.90 -8.15
CA LEU A 41 1.92 4.44 -9.33
C LEU A 41 1.58 3.69 -10.61
N SER A 42 1.42 2.36 -10.54
CA SER A 42 1.08 1.51 -11.69
C SER A 42 -0.31 1.84 -12.25
N GLU A 43 -1.31 2.05 -11.40
CA GLU A 43 -2.66 2.41 -11.82
C GLU A 43 -2.70 3.73 -12.61
N LYS A 44 -1.93 4.74 -12.19
CA LYS A 44 -1.87 6.03 -12.88
C LYS A 44 -1.20 5.93 -14.25
N LYS A 45 -0.18 5.07 -14.40
CA LYS A 45 0.55 4.91 -15.66
C LYS A 45 -0.21 4.02 -16.66
N LEU A 46 -0.91 3.00 -16.17
CA LEU A 46 -1.77 2.14 -16.99
C LEU A 46 -2.97 2.92 -17.55
N HIS A 47 -3.66 3.72 -16.73
CA HIS A 47 -4.86 4.42 -17.17
C HIS A 47 -4.60 5.43 -18.31
N LEU A 48 -3.44 6.10 -18.31
CA LEU A 48 -3.06 7.06 -19.35
C LEU A 48 -2.70 6.37 -20.68
N ASN A 49 -1.95 5.28 -20.62
CA ASN A 49 -1.56 4.54 -21.83
C ASN A 49 -2.76 3.82 -22.45
N PHE A 50 -3.65 3.26 -21.64
CA PHE A 50 -4.86 2.59 -22.13
C PHE A 50 -5.82 3.56 -22.82
N LYS A 51 -6.01 4.76 -22.24
CA LYS A 51 -6.87 5.79 -22.84
C LYS A 51 -6.34 6.30 -24.18
N LYS A 52 -5.01 6.47 -24.31
CA LYS A 52 -4.38 6.82 -25.58
C LYS A 52 -4.57 5.70 -26.62
N TRP A 53 -4.29 4.46 -26.23
CA TRP A 53 -4.43 3.31 -27.11
C TRP A 53 -5.86 3.12 -27.63
N ILE A 54 -6.88 3.21 -26.77
CA ILE A 54 -8.30 3.16 -27.17
C ILE A 54 -8.64 4.29 -28.16
N LYS A 55 -8.13 5.50 -27.92
CA LYS A 55 -8.37 6.65 -28.79
C LYS A 55 -7.76 6.43 -30.18
N ASP A 56 -6.55 5.88 -30.24
CA ASP A 56 -5.87 5.58 -31.51
C ASP A 56 -6.58 4.47 -32.30
N LEU A 57 -7.09 3.45 -31.62
CA LEU A 57 -7.92 2.40 -32.24
C LEU A 57 -9.19 2.97 -32.85
N LYS A 58 -9.88 3.86 -32.14
CA LYS A 58 -11.12 4.50 -32.61
C LYS A 58 -10.90 5.38 -33.85
N ASN A 59 -9.76 6.07 -33.94
CA ASN A 59 -9.41 6.87 -35.12
C ASN A 59 -9.04 5.99 -36.32
N LYS A 60 -8.38 4.85 -36.09
CA LYS A 60 -7.98 3.92 -37.15
C LYS A 60 -9.19 3.22 -37.80
N SER A 61 -10.22 2.91 -37.01
CA SER A 61 -11.45 2.28 -37.53
C SER A 61 -12.29 3.23 -38.39
N GLN A 62 -12.31 4.53 -38.08
CA GLN A 62 -13.07 5.52 -38.85
C GLN A 62 -12.41 5.90 -40.19
N THR A 63 -11.10 5.75 -40.29
CA THR A 63 -10.32 6.06 -41.51
C THR A 63 -10.27 4.90 -42.51
N THR A 64 -10.60 3.68 -42.08
CA THR A 64 -10.60 2.47 -42.94
C THR A 64 -12.00 2.14 -43.48
N GLY A 65 -13.05 2.81 -42.99
CA GLY A 65 -14.45 2.61 -43.40
C GLY A 65 -15.03 3.72 -44.29
N SER A 66 -14.21 4.67 -44.75
CA SER A 66 -14.57 5.71 -45.73
C SER A 66 -13.99 5.41 -47.10
#